data_AF-G3PI50-F1
#
_entry.id   AF-G3PI50-F1
#
_cell.length_a   1.000
_cell.length_b   1.000
_cell.length_c   1.000
_cell.angle_alpha   90.00
_cell.angle_beta   90.00
_cell.angle_gamma   90.00
#
_symmetry.space_group_name_H-M   'P 1'
#
loop_
_entity.id
_entity.type
_entity.pdbx_description
1 polymer ?
#
loop_
_entity_poly.entity_id
_entity_poly.type
_entity_poly.pdbx_seq_one_letter_code
_entity_poly.pdbx_strand_id
1 'polypeptide(L)' 'MSAATKKVILLPLLCIVLSHTVAGQECSNQCSCPAAPPQCPPGVSLVLDGCGCCRVCAKQMGELCTERDLCDPHKGLHCD' A
#
# COMPACT_ATOMS: atom_id res chain seq x y z
N MET A 1 -27.91 -2.29 39.76
CA MET A 1 -26.99 -3.07 38.90
C MET A 1 -27.04 -2.50 37.46
N SER A 2 -26.29 -1.45 37.10
CA SER A 2 -26.40 -0.92 35.70
C SER A 2 -25.30 0.01 35.18
N ALA A 3 -24.19 0.23 35.90
CA ALA A 3 -23.10 1.08 35.39
C ALA A 3 -21.98 0.28 34.69
N ALA A 4 -21.73 -0.96 35.12
CA ALA A 4 -20.65 -1.80 34.61
C ALA A 4 -20.96 -2.38 33.21
N THR A 5 -22.21 -2.74 32.94
CA THR A 5 -22.64 -3.37 31.68
C THR A 5 -22.53 -2.42 30.48
N LYS A 6 -22.72 -1.10 30.70
CA LYS A 6 -22.55 -0.08 29.64
C LYS A 6 -21.09 0.04 29.17
N LYS A 7 -20.11 -0.03 30.09
CA LYS A 7 -18.68 0.00 29.74
C LYS A 7 -18.22 -1.28 29.02
N VAL A 8 -18.77 -2.44 29.43
CA VAL A 8 -18.46 -3.75 28.83
C VAL A 8 -18.96 -3.86 27.39
N ILE A 9 -20.05 -3.16 27.03
CA ILE A 9 -20.58 -3.13 25.65
C ILE A 9 -19.93 -2.02 24.82
N LEU A 10 -19.58 -0.89 25.43
CA LEU A 10 -18.98 0.26 24.73
C LEU A 10 -17.58 -0.04 24.18
N LEU A 11 -16.77 -0.79 24.94
CA LEU A 11 -15.39 -1.14 24.56
C LEU A 11 -15.29 -2.01 23.28
N PRO A 12 -16.02 -3.14 23.14
CA PRO A 12 -15.99 -3.93 21.92
C PRO A 12 -16.65 -3.20 20.73
N LEU A 13 -17.70 -2.41 20.96
CA LEU A 13 -18.29 -1.59 19.90
C LEU A 13 -17.27 -0.59 19.34
N LEU A 14 -16.52 0.09 20.21
CA LEU A 14 -15.49 1.03 19.79
C LEU A 14 -14.39 0.34 18.97
N CYS A 15 -13.92 -0.84 19.39
CA CYS A 15 -12.92 -1.61 18.63
C CYS A 15 -13.41 -2.05 17.24
N ILE A 16 -14.67 -2.48 17.13
CA ILE A 16 -15.28 -2.87 15.85
C ILE A 16 -15.34 -1.66 14.92
N VAL A 17 -15.81 -0.51 15.41
CA VAL A 17 -15.90 0.73 14.63
C VAL A 17 -14.52 1.20 14.17
N LEU A 18 -13.50 1.14 15.04
CA LEU A 18 -12.11 1.48 14.69
C LEU A 18 -11.54 0.57 13.59
N SER A 19 -11.86 -0.74 13.64
CA SER A 19 -11.42 -1.71 12.63
C SER A 19 -11.99 -1.41 11.24
N HIS A 20 -13.26 -0.98 11.15
CA HIS A 20 -13.90 -0.61 9.89
C HIS A 20 -13.37 0.71 9.30
N THR A 21 -12.68 1.53 10.09
CA THR A 21 -12.08 2.79 9.64
C THR A 21 -10.65 2.65 9.11
N VAL A 22 -10.05 1.46 9.17
CA VAL A 22 -8.79 1.17 8.48
C VAL A 22 -9.08 1.05 6.99
N ALA A 23 -9.03 2.19 6.30
CA ALA A 23 -9.02 2.25 4.86
C ALA A 23 -7.63 1.85 4.33
N GLY A 24 -7.32 0.56 4.41
CA GLY A 24 -6.28 -0.03 3.58
C GLY A 24 -6.72 0.09 2.12
N GLN A 25 -5.82 0.45 1.22
CA GLN A 25 -6.15 0.43 -0.20
C GLN A 25 -6.09 -1.00 -0.68
N GLU A 26 -7.25 -1.56 -0.95
CA GLU A 26 -7.41 -2.94 -1.37
C GLU A 26 -6.82 -3.13 -2.76
N CYS A 27 -5.90 -4.07 -2.90
CA CYS A 27 -5.40 -4.45 -4.20
C CYS A 27 -6.48 -5.23 -4.94
N SER A 28 -6.69 -4.91 -6.22
CA SER A 28 -7.59 -5.71 -7.06
C SER A 28 -7.02 -7.12 -7.19
N ASN A 29 -7.86 -8.14 -6.97
CA ASN A 29 -7.50 -9.53 -7.25
C ASN A 29 -7.24 -9.79 -8.74
N GLN A 30 -7.71 -8.90 -9.63
CA GLN A 30 -7.48 -8.98 -11.07
C GLN A 30 -6.53 -7.87 -11.53
N CYS A 31 -5.41 -8.31 -12.07
CA CYS A 31 -4.37 -7.50 -12.68
C CYS A 31 -4.77 -7.01 -14.07
N SER A 32 -4.69 -5.70 -14.31
CA SER A 32 -4.86 -5.08 -15.62
C SER A 32 -3.54 -4.49 -16.12
N CYS A 33 -2.56 -5.36 -16.35
CA CYS A 33 -1.21 -4.96 -16.76
C CYS A 33 -1.07 -4.82 -18.27
N PRO A 34 -0.14 -3.96 -18.74
CA PRO A 34 0.29 -3.98 -20.14
C PRO A 34 0.82 -5.37 -20.54
N ALA A 35 0.57 -5.76 -21.80
CA ALA A 35 0.99 -7.09 -22.30
C ALA A 35 2.52 -7.28 -22.29
N ALA A 36 3.28 -6.21 -22.50
CA ALA A 36 4.73 -6.20 -22.43
C ALA A 36 5.21 -5.31 -21.28
N PRO A 37 6.27 -5.68 -20.55
CA PRO A 37 6.86 -4.84 -19.52
C PRO A 37 7.41 -3.53 -20.10
N PRO A 38 7.39 -2.42 -19.33
CA PRO A 38 8.00 -1.18 -19.78
C PRO A 38 9.52 -1.31 -19.89
N GLN A 39 10.12 -0.53 -20.79
CA GLN A 39 11.57 -0.33 -20.82
C GLN A 39 11.93 0.82 -19.89
N CYS A 40 12.72 0.52 -18.86
CA CYS A 40 13.18 1.54 -17.92
C CYS A 40 14.46 2.22 -18.41
N PRO A 41 14.69 3.49 -18.04
CA PRO A 41 15.95 4.18 -18.32
C PRO A 41 17.16 3.41 -17.77
N PRO A 42 18.37 3.62 -18.33
CA PRO A 42 19.59 2.98 -17.82
C PRO A 42 19.79 3.26 -16.32
N GLY A 43 20.04 2.19 -15.57
CA GLY A 43 20.24 2.28 -14.11
C GLY A 43 18.97 2.49 -13.30
N VAL A 44 17.78 2.37 -13.89
CA VAL A 44 16.48 2.35 -13.20
C VAL A 44 15.98 0.91 -13.14
N SER A 45 15.63 0.44 -11.96
CA SER A 45 15.16 -0.94 -11.76
C SER A 45 13.74 -1.16 -12.30
N LEU A 46 13.52 -2.32 -12.92
CA LEU A 46 12.18 -2.82 -13.23
C LEU A 46 11.67 -3.64 -12.04
N VAL A 47 10.62 -3.17 -11.38
CA VAL A 47 10.03 -3.73 -10.16
C VAL A 47 8.55 -4.07 -10.37
N LEU A 48 7.90 -4.66 -9.37
CA LEU A 48 6.44 -4.78 -9.35
C LEU A 48 5.82 -3.53 -8.70
N ASP A 49 4.57 -3.24 -9.01
CA ASP A 49 3.80 -2.20 -8.35
C ASP A 49 3.49 -2.52 -6.87
N GLY A 50 2.83 -1.60 -6.16
CA GLY A 50 2.42 -1.72 -4.75
C GLY A 50 1.58 -2.95 -4.43
N CYS A 51 0.97 -3.55 -5.45
CA CYS A 51 0.14 -4.73 -5.34
C CYS A 51 0.84 -6.02 -5.79
N GLY A 52 2.11 -5.95 -6.20
CA GLY A 52 2.85 -7.11 -6.70
C GLY A 52 2.37 -7.62 -8.06
N CYS A 53 1.67 -6.79 -8.82
CA CYS A 53 0.85 -7.19 -9.95
C CYS A 53 1.53 -6.85 -11.29
N CYS A 54 1.74 -5.57 -11.58
CA CYS A 54 2.31 -5.11 -12.84
C CYS A 54 3.79 -4.74 -12.73
N ARG A 55 4.55 -4.97 -13.81
CA ARG A 55 5.93 -4.49 -13.90
C ARG A 55 5.95 -3.00 -14.20
N VAL A 56 6.67 -2.24 -13.38
CA VAL A 56 6.82 -0.78 -13.46
C VAL A 56 8.28 -0.39 -13.27
N CYS A 57 8.64 0.82 -13.72
CA CYS A 57 9.96 1.37 -13.42
C CYS A 57 9.96 1.96 -12.01
N ALA A 58 10.98 1.62 -11.23
CA ALA A 58 11.10 2.05 -9.85
C ALA A 58 11.35 3.56 -9.75
N LYS A 59 10.72 4.21 -8.78
CA LYS A 59 10.96 5.62 -8.47
C LYS A 59 12.42 5.84 -8.03
N GLN A 60 13.00 6.93 -8.50
CA GLN A 60 14.36 7.36 -8.26
C GLN A 60 14.43 8.53 -7.26
N MET A 61 15.64 8.84 -6.80
CA MET A 61 15.90 9.96 -5.89
C MET A 61 15.41 11.28 -6.49
N GLY A 62 14.63 12.04 -5.73
CA GLY A 62 14.09 13.34 -6.13
C GLY A 62 12.79 13.26 -6.94
N GLU A 63 12.29 12.06 -7.26
CA GLU A 63 10.94 11.91 -7.80
C GLU A 63 9.89 11.99 -6.69
N LEU A 64 8.72 12.53 -7.02
CA LEU A 64 7.57 12.45 -6.14
C LEU A 64 7.08 10.99 -6.09
N CYS A 65 6.91 10.49 -4.87
CA CYS A 65 6.36 9.17 -4.57
C CYS A 65 5.28 9.29 -3.49
N THR A 66 4.49 8.24 -3.39
CA THR A 66 3.60 7.93 -2.27
C THR A 66 3.99 6.58 -1.69
N GLU A 67 3.45 6.22 -0.54
CA GLU A 67 3.57 4.87 0.06
C GLU A 67 3.16 3.70 -0.87
N ARG A 68 2.47 3.99 -1.97
CA ARG A 68 2.07 2.97 -2.98
C ARG A 68 3.09 2.81 -4.10
N ASP A 69 3.97 3.78 -4.27
CA ASP A 69 5.00 3.75 -5.29
C ASP A 69 6.19 2.92 -4.80
N LEU A 70 6.74 2.10 -5.69
CA LEU A 70 7.95 1.34 -5.39
C LEU A 70 9.16 2.16 -5.83
N CYS A 71 9.92 2.61 -4.85
CA CYS A 71 11.23 3.20 -5.05
C CYS A 71 12.28 2.12 -5.33
N ASP A 72 13.42 2.49 -5.93
CA ASP A 72 14.44 1.55 -6.39
C ASP A 72 15.13 0.81 -5.22
N PRO A 73 14.82 -0.48 -5.01
CA PRO A 73 15.34 -1.20 -3.86
C PRO A 73 16.81 -1.55 -4.04
N HIS A 74 17.30 -1.66 -5.28
CA HIS A 74 18.72 -1.90 -5.56
C HIS A 74 19.58 -0.67 -5.19
N LYS A 75 18.95 0.49 -4.98
CA LYS A 75 19.59 1.72 -4.51
C LYS A 75 19.25 2.05 -3.05
N GLY A 76 18.51 1.18 -2.36
CA GLY A 76 18.07 1.41 -0.99
C GLY A 76 17.08 2.57 -0.84
N LEU A 77 16.37 2.93 -1.91
CA LEU A 77 15.39 4.03 -1.88
C LEU A 77 14.06 3.56 -1.30
N HIS A 78 13.43 4.43 -0.52
CA HIS A 78 12.08 4.30 0.02
C HIS A 78 11.36 5.64 -0.11
N CYS A 79 10.04 5.62 -0.05
CA CYS A 79 9.28 6.85 0.07
C CYS A 79 9.32 7.34 1.53
N ASP A 80 9.42 8.65 1.72
CA ASP A 80 9.45 9.33 3.02
C ASP A 80 8.04 9.63 3.56
#